data_AF-A0A9E3SCQ8-F1
#
_entry.id   AF-A0A9E3SCQ8-F1
#
_cell.length_a   1.000
_cell.length_b   1.000
_cell.length_c   1.000
_cell.angle_alpha   90.00
_cell.angle_beta   90.00
_cell.angle_gamma   90.00
#
_symmetry.space_group_name_H-M   'P 1'
#
loop_
_entity.id
_entity.type
_entity.pdbx_description
1 polymer ?
#
loop_
_entity_poly.entity_id
_entity_poly.type
_entity_poly.pdbx_seq_one_letter_code
_entity_poly.pdbx_strand_id
1 'polypeptide(L)'
;DYVSKLIEKGTGVETRKTILGYLQRGGSPSANDRILATRLGSHAVDLIVNDDYGKMVVSKDARISSISLQEVAGKTRLVPDDYPLISKARSLDICMGDSCITSKR
;
A
#
# COMPACT_ATOMS: atom_id res chain seq x y z
N ASP A 1 7.68 20.69 -5.33
CA ASP A 1 7.85 21.80 -6.30
C ASP A 1 8.37 21.34 -7.64
N TYR A 2 9.36 20.43 -7.66
CA TYR A 2 9.97 19.99 -8.91
C TYR A 2 8.96 19.50 -9.96
N VAL A 3 8.14 18.50 -9.63
CA VAL A 3 7.17 17.90 -10.56
C VAL A 3 6.12 18.91 -11.03
N SER A 4 5.52 19.69 -10.11
CA SER A 4 4.48 20.66 -10.48
C SER A 4 5.01 21.76 -11.40
N LYS A 5 6.23 22.26 -11.16
CA LYS A 5 6.88 23.25 -12.03
C LYS A 5 7.18 22.68 -13.43
N LEU A 6 7.57 21.41 -13.52
CA LEU A 6 7.81 20.75 -14.81
C LEU A 6 6.51 20.59 -15.60
N ILE A 7 5.41 20.21 -14.95
CA ILE A 7 4.10 20.08 -15.60
C ILE A 7 3.63 21.44 -16.11
N GLU A 8 3.68 22.48 -15.28
CA GLU A 8 3.25 23.84 -15.66
C GLU A 8 4.10 24.38 -16.82
N LYS A 9 5.43 24.21 -16.77
CA LYS A 9 6.32 24.60 -17.88
C LYS A 9 6.05 23.80 -19.16
N GLY A 10 5.73 22.51 -19.05
CA GLY A 10 5.50 21.63 -20.19
C GLY A 10 4.12 21.75 -20.82
N THR A 11 3.12 22.22 -20.07
CA THR A 11 1.71 22.28 -20.52
C THR A 11 1.16 23.70 -20.65
N GLY A 12 1.76 24.69 -19.98
CA GLY A 12 1.23 26.04 -19.88
C GLY A 12 0.01 26.18 -18.96
N VAL A 13 -0.34 25.13 -18.21
CA VAL A 13 -1.51 25.09 -17.33
C VAL A 13 -1.09 25.30 -15.87
N GLU A 14 -1.80 26.18 -15.15
CA GLU A 14 -1.61 26.41 -13.72
C GLU A 14 -1.67 25.09 -12.97
N THR A 15 -0.58 24.72 -12.28
CA THR A 15 -0.46 23.43 -11.61
C THR A 15 -0.39 23.60 -10.09
N ARG A 16 -1.32 22.98 -9.37
CA ARG A 16 -1.34 22.98 -7.90
C ARG A 16 -0.83 21.65 -7.36
N LYS A 17 0.01 21.73 -6.31
CA LYS A 17 0.50 20.56 -5.58
C LYS A 17 -0.08 20.54 -4.16
N THR A 18 -0.33 19.34 -3.67
CA THR A 18 -0.68 19.10 -2.26
C THR A 18 0.20 17.98 -1.72
N ILE A 19 0.79 18.19 -0.55
CA ILE A 19 1.59 17.18 0.16
C ILE A 19 0.84 16.83 1.44
N LEU A 20 0.33 15.61 1.54
CA LEU A 20 -0.49 15.20 2.69
C LEU A 20 0.32 14.99 3.98
N GLY A 21 1.53 14.45 3.88
CA GLY A 21 2.44 14.27 5.02
C GLY A 21 1.83 13.49 6.18
N TYR A 22 1.99 14.00 7.41
CA TYR A 22 1.52 13.36 8.64
C TYR A 22 0.02 13.06 8.68
N LEU A 23 -0.79 13.77 7.87
CA LEU A 23 -2.23 13.53 7.79
C LEU A 23 -2.55 12.08 7.40
N GLN A 24 -1.69 11.44 6.59
CA GLN A 24 -1.89 10.05 6.15
C GLN A 24 -1.73 8.99 7.26
N ARG A 25 -1.07 9.35 8.39
CA ARG A 25 -0.88 8.45 9.54
C ARG A 25 -1.81 8.78 10.71
N GLY A 26 -2.60 9.84 10.58
CA GLY A 26 -3.59 10.26 11.57
C GLY A 26 -5.01 9.86 11.18
N GLY A 27 -5.97 10.27 12.01
CA GLY A 27 -7.39 9.98 11.80
C GLY A 27 -7.89 8.76 12.57
N SER A 28 -9.21 8.63 12.67
CA SER A 28 -9.82 7.44 13.28
C SER A 28 -9.73 6.25 12.31
N PRO A 29 -9.37 5.05 12.79
CA PRO A 29 -9.28 3.87 11.93
C PRO A 29 -10.63 3.56 11.29
N SER A 30 -10.62 3.07 10.05
CA SER A 30 -11.85 2.67 9.36
C SER A 30 -12.48 1.43 10.02
N ALA A 31 -13.72 1.09 9.66
CA ALA A 31 -14.36 -0.13 10.13
C ALA A 31 -13.53 -1.38 9.78
N ASN A 32 -12.95 -1.41 8.57
CA ASN A 32 -12.11 -2.52 8.13
C ASN A 32 -10.80 -2.61 8.93
N ASP A 33 -10.17 -1.47 9.23
CA ASP A 33 -8.94 -1.44 10.05
C ASP A 33 -9.21 -1.99 11.45
N ARG A 34 -10.35 -1.61 12.06
CA ARG A 34 -10.75 -2.14 13.37
C ARG A 34 -10.98 -3.64 13.34
N ILE A 35 -11.73 -4.13 12.34
CA ILE A 35 -12.00 -5.57 12.18
C ILE A 35 -10.68 -6.33 11.97
N LEU A 36 -9.79 -5.83 11.10
CA LEU A 36 -8.50 -6.46 10.85
C LEU A 36 -7.65 -6.49 12.12
N ALA A 37 -7.54 -5.38 12.85
CA ALA A 37 -6.78 -5.30 14.10
C ALA A 37 -7.30 -6.30 15.14
N THR A 38 -8.62 -6.40 15.33
CA THR A 38 -9.22 -7.39 16.23
C THR A 38 -8.90 -8.82 15.82
N ARG A 39 -9.02 -9.15 14.52
CA ARG A 39 -8.73 -10.50 14.02
C ARG A 39 -7.25 -10.87 14.16
N LEU A 40 -6.34 -9.93 13.87
CA LEU A 40 -4.90 -10.13 14.05
C LEU A 40 -4.54 -10.33 15.53
N GLY A 41 -5.06 -9.46 16.41
CA GLY A 41 -4.81 -9.52 17.85
C GLY A 41 -5.35 -10.79 18.49
N SER A 42 -6.58 -11.20 18.13
CA SER A 42 -7.18 -12.45 18.62
C SER A 42 -6.31 -13.66 18.27
N HIS A 43 -5.86 -13.78 17.02
CA HIS A 43 -5.01 -14.89 16.62
C HIS A 43 -3.63 -14.85 17.28
N ALA A 44 -3.08 -13.65 17.55
CA ALA A 44 -1.84 -13.53 18.29
C ALA A 44 -1.98 -14.06 19.72
N VAL A 45 -3.12 -13.80 20.38
CA VAL A 45 -3.44 -14.37 21.69
C VAL A 45 -3.56 -15.90 21.62
N ASP A 46 -4.21 -16.44 20.59
CA ASP A 46 -4.31 -17.89 20.39
C ASP A 46 -2.91 -18.54 20.28
N LEU A 47 -1.96 -17.91 19.57
CA LEU A 47 -0.58 -18.41 19.48
C LEU A 47 0.12 -18.41 20.84
N ILE A 48 -0.07 -17.36 21.64
CA ILE A 48 0.51 -17.26 22.99
C ILE A 48 -0.05 -18.37 23.90
N VAL A 49 -1.37 -18.59 23.87
CA VAL A 49 -2.02 -19.65 24.67
C VAL A 49 -1.52 -21.04 24.32
N ASN A 50 -1.11 -21.25 23.07
CA ASN A 50 -0.55 -22.51 22.58
C ASN A 50 0.99 -22.60 22.68
N ASP A 51 1.65 -21.65 23.35
CA ASP A 51 3.11 -21.55 23.45
C ASP A 51 3.82 -21.53 22.08
N ASP A 52 3.15 -21.06 21.02
CA ASP A 52 3.63 -21.03 19.64
C ASP A 52 4.28 -19.67 19.31
N TYR A 53 5.47 -19.45 19.86
CA TYR A 53 6.20 -18.19 19.76
C TYR A 53 7.02 -18.05 18.47
N GLY A 54 7.55 -16.84 18.24
CA GLY A 54 8.44 -16.57 17.10
C GLY A 54 7.73 -16.46 15.75
N LYS A 55 6.41 -16.22 15.78
CA LYS A 55 5.57 -16.08 14.58
C LYS A 55 4.95 -14.68 14.46
N MET A 56 4.74 -14.26 13.22
CA MET A 56 3.98 -13.08 12.85
C MET A 56 2.59 -13.51 12.39
N VAL A 57 1.54 -12.85 12.90
CA VAL A 57 0.18 -13.02 12.37
C VAL A 57 0.05 -12.25 11.07
N VAL A 58 -0.51 -12.89 10.04
CA VAL A 58 -0.69 -12.32 8.71
C VAL A 58 -2.13 -12.49 8.22
N SER A 59 -2.59 -11.53 7.42
CA SER A 59 -3.83 -11.66 6.64
C SER A 59 -3.46 -11.93 5.19
N LYS A 60 -3.80 -13.13 4.69
CA LYS A 60 -3.57 -13.55 3.31
C LYS A 60 -4.89 -14.04 2.74
N ASP A 61 -5.29 -13.52 1.57
CA ASP A 61 -6.53 -13.87 0.89
C ASP A 61 -7.77 -13.78 1.82
N ALA A 62 -7.82 -12.70 2.61
CA ALA A 62 -8.85 -12.42 3.63
C ALA A 62 -8.94 -13.43 4.79
N ARG A 63 -7.96 -14.34 4.92
CA ARG A 63 -7.83 -15.31 6.01
C ARG A 63 -6.68 -14.94 6.92
N ILE A 64 -6.87 -15.16 8.22
CA ILE A 64 -5.81 -14.96 9.22
C ILE A 64 -5.02 -16.26 9.35
N SER A 65 -3.71 -16.13 9.41
CA SER A 65 -2.76 -17.23 9.61
C SER A 65 -1.52 -16.70 10.33
N SER A 66 -0.55 -17.56 10.60
CA SER A 66 0.73 -17.19 11.17
C SER A 66 1.88 -17.72 10.32
N ILE A 67 2.99 -16.98 10.30
CA ILE A 67 4.22 -17.32 9.58
C ILE A 67 5.42 -17.12 10.49
N SER A 68 6.48 -17.89 10.29
CA SER A 68 7.72 -17.73 11.08
C SER A 68 8.32 -16.34 10.86
N LEU A 69 8.81 -15.70 11.94
CA LEU A 69 9.51 -14.43 11.84
C LEU A 69 10.79 -14.54 11.00
N GLN A 70 11.47 -15.70 11.02
CA GLN A 70 12.66 -15.94 10.19
C GLN A 70 12.34 -15.90 8.70
N GLU A 71 11.13 -16.29 8.30
CA GLU A 71 10.73 -16.28 6.89
C GLU A 71 10.45 -14.88 6.34
N VAL A 72 10.11 -13.92 7.21
CA VAL A 72 9.77 -12.54 6.82
C VAL A 72 10.89 -11.54 7.10
N ALA A 73 11.77 -11.84 8.06
CA ALA A 73 12.87 -10.98 8.44
C ALA A 73 13.77 -10.66 7.23
N GLY A 74 14.07 -9.38 7.03
CA GLY A 74 14.94 -8.90 5.95
C GLY A 74 14.32 -8.91 4.55
N LYS A 75 13.04 -9.28 4.40
CA LYS A 75 12.36 -9.26 3.10
C LYS A 75 11.50 -8.00 2.95
N THR A 76 11.64 -7.33 1.80
CA THR A 76 10.77 -6.21 1.41
C THR A 76 9.64 -6.71 0.52
N ARG A 77 8.41 -6.35 0.85
CA ARG A 77 7.26 -6.58 -0.04
C ARG A 77 7.25 -5.51 -1.14
N LEU A 78 7.71 -5.86 -2.33
CA LEU A 78 7.61 -5.02 -3.51
C LEU A 78 6.20 -5.09 -4.11
N VAL A 79 5.82 -4.05 -4.83
CA VAL A 79 4.64 -4.07 -5.70
C VAL A 79 5.07 -4.71 -7.02
N PRO A 80 4.43 -5.81 -7.48
CA PRO A 80 4.75 -6.39 -8.78
C PRO A 80 4.45 -5.42 -9.93
N ASP A 81 5.27 -5.43 -10.98
CA ASP A 81 5.06 -4.55 -12.15
C ASP A 81 3.76 -4.88 -12.91
N ASP A 82 3.34 -6.14 -12.86
CA ASP A 82 2.12 -6.68 -13.48
C ASP A 82 0.89 -6.60 -12.57
N TYR A 83 0.98 -5.85 -11.45
CA TYR A 83 -0.12 -5.78 -10.50
C TYR A 83 -1.38 -5.19 -11.16
N PRO A 84 -2.55 -5.84 -11.08
CA PRO A 84 -3.74 -5.44 -11.86
C PRO A 84 -4.13 -3.97 -11.69
N LEU A 85 -3.98 -3.40 -10.49
CA LEU A 85 -4.29 -1.99 -10.24
C LEU A 85 -3.39 -1.02 -11.01
N ILE A 86 -2.14 -1.39 -11.33
CA ILE A 86 -1.27 -0.57 -12.17
C ILE A 86 -1.87 -0.48 -13.58
N SER A 87 -2.27 -1.62 -14.17
CA SER A 87 -2.89 -1.63 -15.49
C SER A 87 -4.20 -0.82 -15.53
N LYS A 88 -5.01 -0.89 -14.46
CA LYS A 88 -6.25 -0.12 -14.34
C LYS A 88 -6.00 1.38 -14.17
N ALA A 89 -5.04 1.78 -13.35
CA ALA A 89 -4.65 3.18 -13.21
C ALA A 89 -4.20 3.77 -14.56
N ARG A 90 -3.39 3.03 -15.32
CA ARG A 90 -2.97 3.41 -16.68
C ARG A 90 -4.14 3.55 -17.66
N SER A 91 -5.12 2.66 -17.61
CA SER A 91 -6.33 2.75 -18.46
C SER A 91 -7.21 3.96 -18.15
N LEU A 92 -7.02 4.59 -16.99
CA LEU A 92 -7.68 5.83 -16.56
C LEU A 92 -6.77 7.06 -16.76
N ASP A 93 -5.71 6.94 -17.57
CA ASP A 93 -4.73 7.99 -17.85
C ASP A 93 -3.99 8.53 -16.60
N ILE A 94 -3.87 7.72 -15.54
CA ILE A 94 -3.08 8.07 -14.35
C ILE A 94 -1.58 7.89 -14.66
N CYS A 95 -0.81 8.96 -14.55
CA CYS A 95 0.63 8.94 -14.72
C CYS A 95 1.35 8.40 -13.47
N MET A 96 2.17 7.36 -13.64
CA MET A 96 2.94 6.71 -12.57
C MET A 96 4.40 7.19 -12.50
N GLY A 97 4.81 8.12 -13.38
CA GLY A 97 6.15 8.72 -13.37
C GLY A 97 7.26 7.83 -13.94
N ASP A 98 6.93 6.79 -14.70
CA ASP A 98 7.89 5.86 -15.31
C ASP A 98 8.02 6.01 -16.83
N SER A 99 7.03 5.54 -17.58
CA SER A 99 6.94 5.66 -19.03
C SER A 99 5.60 6.30 -19.37
N CYS A 100 5.64 7.37 -20.15
CA CYS A 100 4.43 7.96 -20.70
C CYS A 100 3.77 6.92 -21.60
N ILE A 101 2.47 6.68 -21.40
CA ILE A 101 1.64 6.02 -22.40
C ILE A 101 1.57 6.99 -23.58
N THR A 102 2.41 6.80 -24.59
CA THR A 102 2.22 7.41 -25.90
C THR A 102 1.01 6.74 -26.54
N SER A 103 -0.17 7.05 -26.02
CA SER A 103 -1.42 6.82 -26.72
C SER A 103 -1.41 7.74 -27.94
N LYS A 104 -0.91 7.23 -29.07
CA LYS A 104 -1.35 7.67 -30.39
C LYS A 104 -2.88 7.55 -30.40
N ARG A 105 -3.57 8.67 -30.19
CA ARG A 105 -4.86 8.88 -30.86
C ARG A 105 -4.57 9.50 -32.22
#